data_AF-A0A2V9NV01-F1
#
_entry.id   AF-A0A2V9NV01-F1
#
_cell.length_a   1.000
_cell.length_b   1.000
_cell.length_c   1.000
_cell.angle_alpha   90.00
_cell.angle_beta   90.00
_cell.angle_gamma   90.00
#
_symmetry.space_group_name_H-M   'P 1'
#
loop_
_entity.id
_entity.type
_entity.pdbx_description
1 polymer ?
#
loop_
_entity_poly.entity_id
_entity_poly.type
_entity_poly.pdbx_seq_one_letter_code
_entity_poly.pdbx_strand_id
1 'polypeptide(L)'
;MPQNCPRAESSLRTAATHGNTKAQTVLGTMYATGHCVGRDLPVAYRWFARALHQDPQNSRISADLQVLWRQMSPQEKQMATTSGQ
;
A
#
# COMPACT_ATOMS: atom_id res chain seq x y z
N MET A 1 -11.68 19.51 2.55
CA MET A 1 -11.61 19.38 4.02
C MET A 1 -11.44 17.90 4.38
N PRO A 2 -10.29 17.45 4.90
CA PRO A 2 -10.03 16.03 5.14
C PRO A 2 -10.38 15.64 6.58
N GLN A 3 -11.68 15.68 6.94
CA GLN A 3 -12.10 15.42 8.34
C GLN A 3 -12.40 13.94 8.65
N ASN A 4 -12.51 13.06 7.64
CA ASN A 4 -12.85 11.64 7.84
C ASN A 4 -11.70 10.64 7.54
N CYS A 5 -10.53 11.16 7.22
CA CYS A 5 -9.33 10.42 6.84
C CYS A 5 -8.88 9.32 7.84
N PRO A 6 -8.66 9.61 9.13
CA PRO A 6 -8.18 8.60 10.08
C PRO A 6 -9.22 7.51 10.38
N ARG A 7 -10.52 7.84 10.32
CA ARG A 7 -11.60 6.84 10.43
C ARG A 7 -11.64 5.90 9.23
N ALA A 8 -11.41 6.42 8.02
CA ALA A 8 -11.35 5.61 6.81
C ALA A 8 -10.16 4.65 6.82
N GLU A 9 -8.98 5.11 7.25
CA GLU A 9 -7.80 4.24 7.42
C GLU A 9 -8.10 3.10 8.41
N SER A 10 -8.67 3.42 9.58
CA SER A 10 -8.98 2.40 10.58
C SER A 10 -9.94 1.34 10.05
N SER A 11 -11.01 1.72 9.35
CA SER A 11 -11.96 0.76 8.76
C SER A 11 -11.31 -0.09 7.66
N LEU A 12 -10.47 0.52 6.81
CA LEU A 12 -9.73 -0.19 5.77
C LEU A 12 -8.70 -1.14 6.36
N ARG A 13 -8.03 -0.76 7.44
CA ARG A 13 -7.03 -1.58 8.13
C ARG A 13 -7.68 -2.80 8.76
N THR A 14 -8.85 -2.64 9.38
CA THR A 14 -9.66 -3.78 9.83
C THR A 14 -10.05 -4.68 8.66
N ALA A 15 -10.62 -4.13 7.58
CA ALA A 15 -10.96 -4.94 6.41
C ALA A 15 -9.73 -5.67 5.83
N ALA A 16 -8.57 -5.01 5.79
CA ALA A 16 -7.31 -5.57 5.34
C ALA A 16 -6.79 -6.69 6.24
N THR A 17 -7.00 -6.63 7.56
CA THR A 17 -6.69 -7.73 8.49
C THR A 17 -7.65 -8.90 8.36
N HIS A 18 -8.89 -8.66 7.94
CA HIS A 18 -9.86 -9.69 7.56
C HIS A 18 -9.54 -10.38 6.21
N GLY A 19 -8.41 -10.07 5.58
CA GLY A 19 -8.01 -10.67 4.30
C GLY A 19 -8.62 -9.98 3.08
N ASN A 20 -9.27 -8.82 3.24
CA ASN A 20 -9.84 -8.10 2.11
C ASN A 20 -8.73 -7.45 1.25
N THR A 21 -8.44 -8.08 0.12
CA THR A 21 -7.43 -7.65 -0.85
C THR A 21 -7.70 -6.24 -1.39
N LYS A 22 -8.98 -5.88 -1.55
CA LYS A 22 -9.41 -4.56 -2.00
C LYS A 22 -9.04 -3.49 -0.96
N ALA A 23 -9.26 -3.76 0.32
CA ALA A 23 -8.89 -2.84 1.40
C ALA A 23 -7.38 -2.65 1.50
N GLN A 24 -6.59 -3.73 1.35
CA GLN A 24 -5.13 -3.66 1.30
C GLN A 24 -4.64 -2.83 0.10
N THR A 25 -5.26 -3.00 -1.06
CA THR A 25 -4.96 -2.20 -2.27
C THR A 25 -5.24 -0.72 -2.02
N VAL A 26 -6.39 -0.39 -1.41
CA VAL A 26 -6.75 1.00 -1.10
C VAL A 26 -5.80 1.62 -0.08
N LEU A 27 -5.40 0.88 0.97
CA LEU A 27 -4.36 1.34 1.90
C LEU A 27 -3.05 1.62 1.18
N GLY A 28 -2.61 0.72 0.31
CA GLY A 28 -1.45 0.92 -0.56
C GLY A 28 -1.55 2.23 -1.35
N THR A 29 -2.68 2.48 -1.99
CA THR A 29 -2.90 3.72 -2.76
C THR A 29 -2.88 4.97 -1.87
N MET A 30 -3.45 4.92 -0.66
CA MET A 30 -3.42 6.05 0.26
C MET A 30 -1.99 6.41 0.66
N TYR A 31 -1.16 5.43 1.05
CA TYR A 31 0.25 5.66 1.35
C TYR A 31 1.05 6.10 0.11
N ALA A 32 0.72 5.59 -1.07
CA ALA A 32 1.39 5.95 -2.33
C ALA A 32 1.16 7.42 -2.71
N THR A 33 -0.09 7.87 -2.56
CA THR A 33 -0.53 9.22 -2.93
C THR A 33 -0.32 10.24 -1.83
N GLY A 34 -0.07 9.80 -0.59
CA GLY A 34 -0.08 10.68 0.58
C GLY A 34 -1.47 11.25 0.88
N HIS A 35 -2.52 10.57 0.42
CA HIS A 35 -3.89 10.99 0.67
C HIS A 35 -4.27 10.54 2.08
N CYS A 36 -4.60 11.48 2.97
CA CYS A 36 -4.96 11.23 4.37
C CYS A 36 -3.82 10.74 5.29
N VAL A 37 -2.75 10.16 4.75
CA VAL A 37 -1.57 9.65 5.47
C VAL A 37 -0.30 10.27 4.87
N GLY A 38 0.82 10.24 5.61
CA GLY A 38 2.12 10.59 5.05
C GLY A 38 2.42 9.80 3.78
N ARG A 39 3.06 10.45 2.80
CA ARG A 39 3.45 9.76 1.56
C ARG A 39 4.61 8.83 1.87
N ASP A 40 4.32 7.53 1.87
CA ASP A 40 5.26 6.48 2.21
C ASP A 40 5.20 5.39 1.14
N LEU A 41 5.99 5.56 0.08
CA LEU A 41 6.07 4.60 -1.01
C LEU A 41 6.49 3.20 -0.52
N PRO A 42 7.48 3.03 0.39
CA PRO A 42 7.87 1.71 0.89
C PRO A 42 6.72 0.98 1.61
N VAL A 43 5.93 1.72 2.39
CA VAL A 43 4.76 1.18 3.11
C VAL A 43 3.66 0.80 2.12
N ALA A 44 3.40 1.66 1.12
CA ALA A 44 2.45 1.38 0.06
C ALA A 44 2.77 0.06 -0.66
N TYR A 45 4.04 -0.13 -1.05
CA TYR A 45 4.50 -1.32 -1.74
C TYR A 45 4.28 -2.59 -0.93
N ARG A 46 4.50 -2.55 0.40
CA ARG A 46 4.23 -3.72 1.27
C ARG A 46 2.75 -4.08 1.30
N TRP A 47 1.86 -3.09 1.35
CA TRP A 47 0.42 -3.34 1.31
C TRP A 47 -0.01 -3.96 -0.02
N PHE A 48 0.47 -3.43 -1.14
CA PHE A 48 0.20 -4.01 -2.45
C PHE A 48 0.84 -5.40 -2.62
N ALA A 49 2.05 -5.63 -2.12
CA ALA A 49 2.70 -6.94 -2.20
C ALA A 49 1.91 -8.01 -1.43
N ARG A 50 1.40 -7.67 -0.24
CA ARG A 50 0.52 -8.55 0.54
C ARG A 50 -0.80 -8.81 -0.18
N ALA A 51 -1.36 -7.78 -0.81
CA ALA A 51 -2.58 -7.91 -1.60
C ALA A 51 -2.37 -8.81 -2.83
N LEU A 52 -1.27 -8.65 -3.56
CA LEU A 52 -0.90 -9.48 -4.70
C LEU A 52 -0.63 -10.93 -4.30
N HIS A 53 -0.05 -11.15 -3.11
CA HIS A 53 0.18 -12.49 -2.59
C HIS A 53 -1.12 -13.25 -2.35
N GLN A 54 -2.18 -12.56 -1.92
CA GLN A 54 -3.51 -13.17 -1.71
C GLN A 54 -4.32 -13.27 -3.02
N ASP A 55 -4.20 -12.28 -3.91
CA ASP A 55 -4.86 -12.27 -5.22
C ASP A 55 -3.84 -11.98 -6.35
N PRO A 56 -3.10 -13.01 -6.78
CA PRO A 56 -2.08 -12.86 -7.82
C PRO A 56 -2.67 -12.62 -9.21
N GLN A 57 -3.97 -12.91 -9.40
CA GLN A 57 -4.68 -12.68 -10.66
C GLN A 57 -5.11 -11.21 -10.83
N ASN A 58 -5.02 -10.41 -9.77
CA ASN A 58 -5.36 -9.00 -9.82
C ASN A 58 -4.24 -8.19 -10.49
N SER A 59 -4.36 -8.05 -11.80
CA SER A 59 -3.46 -7.24 -12.65
C SER A 59 -3.35 -5.77 -12.23
N ARG A 60 -4.31 -5.25 -11.46
CA ARG A 60 -4.25 -3.87 -10.96
C ARG A 60 -3.16 -3.70 -9.91
N ILE A 61 -3.07 -4.64 -8.97
CA ILE A 61 -2.09 -4.59 -7.88
C ILE A 61 -0.66 -4.71 -8.43
N SER A 62 -0.44 -5.61 -9.39
CA SER A 62 0.87 -5.77 -10.03
C SER A 62 1.28 -4.53 -10.82
N ALA A 63 0.33 -3.87 -11.50
CA ALA A 63 0.57 -2.59 -12.16
C ALA A 63 0.93 -1.48 -11.16
N ASP A 64 0.17 -1.35 -10.06
CA ASP A 64 0.44 -0.38 -8.99
C ASP A 64 1.84 -0.60 -8.37
N LEU A 65 2.23 -1.85 -8.10
CA LEU A 65 3.58 -2.20 -7.62
C LEU A 65 4.69 -1.77 -8.58
N GLN A 66 4.51 -2.01 -9.88
CA GLN A 66 5.49 -1.59 -10.89
C GLN A 66 5.58 -0.07 -10.99
N VAL A 67 4.45 0.64 -10.90
CA VAL A 67 4.42 2.10 -10.91
C VAL A 67 5.13 2.66 -9.69
N LEU A 68 4.84 2.12 -8.50
CA LEU A 68 5.54 2.47 -7.27
C LEU A 68 7.03 2.22 -7.35
N TRP A 69 7.45 1.04 -7.82
CA TRP A 69 8.86 0.71 -7.94
C TRP A 69 9.60 1.63 -8.91
N ARG A 70 8.94 2.10 -9.97
CA ARG A 70 9.53 3.10 -10.88
C ARG A 70 9.66 4.48 -10.24
N GLN A 71 8.73 4.85 -9.36
CA GLN A 71 8.76 6.13 -8.65
C GLN A 71 9.70 6.14 -7.44
N MET A 72 9.96 4.99 -6.82
CA MET A 72 10.83 4.89 -5.65
C MET A 72 12.31 5.10 -5.97
N SER A 73 12.96 5.83 -5.08
CA SER A 73 14.41 5.99 -5.02
C SER A 73 15.09 4.69 -4.60
N PRO A 74 16.40 4.50 -4.90
CA PRO A 74 17.16 3.32 -4.46
C PRO A 74 17.06 3.08 -2.94
N GLN A 75 17.08 4.15 -2.16
CA GLN A 75 16.93 4.10 -0.69
C GLN A 75 15.55 3.61 -0.27
N GLU A 76 14.47 4.08 -0.91
CA GLU A 76 13.11 3.65 -0.61
C GLU A 76 12.87 2.19 -0.99
N LYS A 77 13.45 1.74 -2.12
CA LYS A 77 13.45 0.32 -2.52
C LYS A 77 14.14 -0.54 -1.48
N GLN A 78 15.33 -0.11 -1.03
CA GLN A 78 16.02 -0.77 0.07
C GLN A 78 15.14 -0.80 1.32
N MET A 79 14.51 0.31 1.72
CA MET A 79 13.60 0.31 2.87
C MET A 79 12.41 -0.64 2.69
N ALA A 80 11.85 -0.74 1.49
CA ALA A 80 10.76 -1.67 1.19
C ALA A 80 11.22 -3.13 1.33
N THR A 81 12.46 -3.45 0.95
CA THR A 81 13.04 -4.80 1.00
C THR A 81 13.78 -5.15 2.31
N THR A 82 14.25 -4.15 3.07
CA THR A 82 15.16 -4.28 4.23
C THR A 82 14.42 -4.37 5.58
N SER A 83 13.13 -4.72 5.62
CA SER A 83 12.54 -5.12 6.90
C SER A 83 13.01 -6.52 7.28
N GLY A 84 14.21 -6.60 7.83
CA GLY A 84 14.79 -7.82 8.37
C GLY A 84 16.31 -7.78 8.47
N GLN A 85 16.86 -6.84 9.24
CA GLN A 85 18.13 -7.00 9.97
C GLN A 85 18.00 -6.34 11.33
#